data_AF-A0A264W3D7-F1
#
_entry.id   AF-A0A264W3D7-F1
#
_cell.length_a   1.000
_cell.length_b   1.000
_cell.length_c   1.000
_cell.angle_alpha   90.00
_cell.angle_beta   90.00
_cell.angle_gamma   90.00
#
_symmetry.space_group_name_H-M   'P 1'
#
loop_
_entity.id
_entity.type
_entity.pdbx_description
1 polymer ?
#
loop_
_entity_poly.entity_id
_entity_poly.type
_entity_poly.pdbx_seq_one_letter_code
_entity_poly.pdbx_strand_id
1 'polypeptide(L)'
;MKVTLTTLLRVMLYASLAVMVTYYVTAEQSALLMVRGYEEGFDVTLGPPIYGQLFLLVTFTLLIVNVIQLWKVRKSKTIRLEDYILPEYDVSDERARDITGRAVKYAFGAILLYSFFALGSYMYIPQYFLDYMWYPFMITASIPIVGLIVYYTSYKVLLAR
;
A
#
# COMPACT_ATOMS: atom_id res chain seq x y z
N MET A 1 0.49 -2.12 19.66
CA MET A 1 -0.25 -0.96 19.13
C MET A 1 0.44 -0.33 17.92
N LYS A 2 1.78 -0.17 17.93
CA LYS A 2 2.56 0.42 16.81
C LYS A 2 2.36 -0.33 15.48
N VAL A 3 2.55 -1.66 15.46
CA VAL A 3 2.42 -2.51 14.26
C VAL A 3 1.03 -2.44 13.60
N THR A 4 -0.05 -2.45 14.40
CA THR A 4 -1.42 -2.35 13.85
C THR A 4 -1.62 -1.03 13.11
N LEU A 5 -1.23 0.08 13.73
CA LEU A 5 -1.41 1.41 13.15
C LEU A 5 -0.55 1.59 11.89
N THR A 6 0.71 1.15 11.91
CA THR A 6 1.63 1.26 10.77
C THR A 6 1.18 0.40 9.60
N THR A 7 0.73 -0.83 9.86
CA THR A 7 0.17 -1.72 8.84
C THR A 7 -1.07 -1.08 8.21
N LEU A 8 -2.00 -0.59 9.04
CA LEU A 8 -3.23 0.04 8.56
C LEU A 8 -2.94 1.27 7.69
N LEU A 9 -2.06 2.17 8.15
CA LEU A 9 -1.69 3.37 7.40
C LEU A 9 -1.03 3.03 6.06
N ARG A 10 -0.22 1.96 5.99
CA ARG A 10 0.37 1.49 4.72
C ARG A 10 -0.66 0.88 3.78
N VAL A 11 -1.61 0.11 4.29
CA VAL A 11 -2.73 -0.40 3.48
C VAL A 11 -3.54 0.77 2.91
N MET A 12 -3.87 1.75 3.75
CA MET A 12 -4.56 2.98 3.31
C MET A 12 -3.73 3.77 2.28
N LEU A 13 -2.39 3.79 2.42
CA LEU A 13 -1.51 4.46 1.47
C LEU A 13 -1.58 3.80 0.08
N TYR A 14 -1.47 2.48 0.01
CA TYR A 14 -1.58 1.76 -1.27
C TYR A 14 -2.97 1.89 -1.89
N ALA A 15 -4.03 1.79 -1.07
CA ALA A 15 -5.40 1.95 -1.55
C ALA A 15 -5.66 3.37 -2.07
N SER A 16 -5.26 4.41 -1.33
CA SER A 16 -5.43 5.81 -1.76
C SER A 16 -4.60 6.14 -3.00
N LEU A 17 -3.38 5.60 -3.12
CA LEU A 17 -2.57 5.73 -4.32
C LEU A 17 -3.25 5.09 -5.53
N ALA A 18 -3.78 3.86 -5.39
CA ALA A 18 -4.48 3.17 -6.47
C ALA A 18 -5.70 3.95 -6.98
N VAL A 19 -6.50 4.50 -6.06
CA VAL A 19 -7.65 5.35 -6.38
C VAL A 19 -7.21 6.62 -7.09
N MET A 20 -6.18 7.31 -6.58
CA MET A 20 -5.67 8.54 -7.18
C MET A 20 -5.15 8.31 -8.61
N VAL A 21 -4.34 7.27 -8.81
CA VAL A 21 -3.79 6.92 -10.13
C VAL A 21 -4.90 6.53 -11.09
N THR A 22 -5.85 5.70 -10.65
CA THR A 22 -7.01 5.32 -11.46
C THR A 22 -7.76 6.56 -11.94
N TYR A 23 -8.07 7.48 -11.02
CA TYR A 23 -8.79 8.70 -11.34
C TYR A 23 -8.04 9.59 -12.33
N TYR A 24 -6.73 9.77 -12.14
CA TYR A 24 -5.90 10.56 -13.05
C TYR A 24 -5.85 9.95 -14.46
N VAL A 25 -5.63 8.64 -14.55
CA VAL A 25 -5.53 7.93 -15.85
C VAL A 25 -6.87 7.90 -16.57
N THR A 26 -8.00 7.75 -15.86
CA THR A 26 -9.33 7.87 -16.46
C THR A 26 -9.55 9.23 -17.11
N ALA A 27 -9.19 10.32 -16.43
CA ALA A 27 -9.31 11.66 -17.00
C ALA A 27 -8.43 11.84 -18.26
N GLU A 28 -7.20 11.33 -18.25
CA GLU A 28 -6.30 11.39 -19.41
C GLU A 28 -6.78 10.52 -20.58
N GLN A 29 -7.30 9.32 -20.30
CA GLN A 29 -7.82 8.43 -21.34
C GLN A 29 -9.04 9.02 -22.04
N SER A 30 -9.99 9.61 -21.30
CA SER A 30 -11.14 10.30 -21.91
C SER A 30 -10.67 11.43 -22.84
N ALA A 31 -9.65 12.20 -22.43
CA ALA A 31 -9.07 13.22 -23.30
C ALA A 31 -8.43 12.62 -24.58
N LEU A 32 -7.73 11.49 -24.47
CA LEU A 32 -7.13 10.80 -25.61
C LEU A 32 -8.17 10.17 -26.56
N LEU A 33 -9.25 9.59 -26.02
CA LEU A 33 -10.34 9.01 -26.81
C LEU A 33 -11.08 10.09 -27.61
N MET A 34 -11.27 11.26 -27.01
CA MET A 34 -11.81 12.43 -27.70
C MET A 34 -10.89 12.90 -28.85
N VAL A 35 -9.58 13.06 -28.61
CA VAL A 35 -8.62 13.46 -29.66
C VAL A 35 -8.62 12.49 -30.84
N ARG A 36 -8.88 11.21 -30.57
CA ARG A 36 -8.96 10.15 -31.58
C ARG A 36 -10.34 10.04 -32.25
N GLY A 37 -11.32 10.86 -31.85
CA GLY A 37 -12.67 10.88 -32.42
C GLY A 37 -13.56 9.71 -32.02
N TYR A 38 -13.24 9.01 -30.91
CA TYR A 38 -14.08 7.93 -30.39
C TYR A 38 -15.24 8.42 -29.52
N GLU A 39 -15.18 9.65 -29.01
CA GLU A 39 -16.22 10.28 -28.19
C GLU A 39 -16.56 11.69 -28.72
N GLU A 40 -17.86 12.01 -28.80
CA GLU A 40 -18.35 13.33 -29.20
C GLU A 40 -18.60 14.20 -27.96
N GLY A 41 -17.66 15.10 -27.66
CA GLY A 41 -17.79 16.09 -26.59
C GLY A 41 -16.85 15.87 -25.40
N PHE A 42 -16.52 16.95 -24.70
CA PHE A 42 -15.70 16.92 -23.48
C PHE A 42 -16.62 17.11 -22.28
N ASP A 43 -17.10 16.01 -21.70
CA ASP A 43 -17.78 16.04 -20.40
C ASP A 43 -16.97 15.24 -19.38
N VAL A 44 -15.70 15.61 -19.24
CA VAL A 44 -14.90 15.16 -18.09
C VAL A 44 -15.39 15.97 -16.90
N THR A 45 -16.40 15.45 -16.21
CA THR A 45 -16.68 15.87 -14.85
C THR A 45 -15.46 15.48 -14.03
N LEU A 46 -14.54 16.43 -13.88
CA LEU A 46 -13.47 16.34 -12.89
C LEU A 46 -14.19 16.23 -11.54
N GLY A 47 -14.33 14.98 -11.08
CA GLY A 47 -14.69 14.65 -9.73
C GLY A 47 -13.87 15.46 -8.71
N PRO A 48 -14.37 15.57 -7.48
CA PRO A 48 -13.78 16.43 -6.48
C PRO A 48 -12.29 16.09 -6.26
N PRO A 49 -11.42 17.07 -5.96
CA PRO A 49 -9.98 16.88 -5.70
C PRO A 49 -9.67 16.02 -4.46
N ILE A 50 -10.70 15.38 -3.89
CA ILE A 50 -10.68 14.61 -2.66
C ILE A 50 -9.74 13.41 -2.73
N TYR A 51 -9.57 12.77 -3.90
CA TYR A 51 -8.72 11.58 -4.03
C TYR A 51 -7.24 11.91 -3.84
N GLY A 52 -6.77 13.01 -4.43
CA GLY A 52 -5.40 13.51 -4.22
C GLY A 52 -5.20 13.99 -2.78
N GLN A 53 -6.18 14.70 -2.22
CA GLN A 53 -6.14 15.17 -0.83
C GLN A 53 -6.10 14.02 0.18
N LEU A 54 -6.85 12.93 -0.06
CA LEU A 54 -6.84 11.73 0.77
C LEU A 54 -5.47 11.04 0.74
N PHE A 55 -4.88 10.86 -0.44
CA PHE A 55 -3.52 10.30 -0.56
C PHE A 55 -2.49 11.15 0.19
N LEU A 56 -2.54 12.48 0.03
CA LEU A 56 -1.66 13.40 0.75
C LEU A 56 -1.86 13.30 2.26
N LEU A 57 -3.10 13.28 2.74
CA LEU A 57 -3.41 13.17 4.17
C LEU A 57 -2.85 11.88 4.78
N VAL A 58 -3.03 10.75 4.10
CA VAL A 58 -2.50 9.46 4.58
C VAL A 58 -0.97 9.48 4.55
N THR A 59 -0.37 10.02 3.50
CA THR A 59 1.09 10.16 3.36
C THR A 59 1.69 11.01 4.46
N PHE A 60 1.13 12.19 4.71
CA PHE A 60 1.59 13.09 5.78
C PHE A 60 1.42 12.46 7.15
N THR A 61 0.29 11.78 7.40
CA THR A 61 0.08 11.07 8.65
C THR A 61 1.15 10.00 8.87
N LEU A 62 1.44 9.19 7.85
CA LEU A 62 2.47 8.14 7.92
C LEU A 62 3.87 8.74 8.10
N LEU A 63 4.18 9.85 7.43
CA LEU A 63 5.44 10.57 7.57
C LEU A 63 5.61 11.13 9.00
N ILE A 64 4.59 11.80 9.54
CA ILE A 64 4.60 12.34 10.90
C ILE A 64 4.81 11.22 11.92
N VAL A 65 4.08 10.11 11.79
CA VAL A 65 4.23 8.94 12.68
C VAL A 65 5.66 8.41 12.63
N ASN A 66 6.22 8.23 11.44
CA ASN A 66 7.60 7.75 11.26
C ASN A 66 8.64 8.72 11.88
N VAL A 67 8.47 10.03 11.69
CA VAL A 67 9.34 11.07 12.27
C VAL A 67 9.29 11.04 13.80
N ILE A 68 8.08 10.97 14.38
CA ILE A 68 7.90 10.87 15.84
C ILE A 68 8.59 9.62 16.38
N GLN A 69 8.45 8.47 15.70
CA GLN A 69 9.06 7.22 16.14
C GLN A 69 10.60 7.28 16.04
N LEU A 70 11.15 7.79 14.94
CA LEU A 70 12.58 7.99 14.79
C LEU A 70 13.16 8.90 15.88
N TRP A 71 12.44 9.98 16.20
CA TRP A 71 12.86 10.92 17.24
C TRP A 71 12.86 10.28 18.63
N LYS A 72 11.90 9.41 18.93
CA LYS A 72 11.87 8.63 20.18
C LYS A 72 13.05 7.66 20.28
N VAL A 73 13.37 6.95 19.19
CA VAL A 73 14.49 6.00 19.16
C VAL A 73 15.82 6.71 19.36
N ARG A 74 16.04 7.85 18.70
CA ARG A 74 17.27 8.65 18.84
C ARG A 74 17.53 9.11 20.28
N LYS A 75 16.50 9.27 21.11
CA LYS A 75 16.64 9.66 22.52
C LYS A 75 17.03 8.48 23.43
N SER A 76 16.86 7.25 22.99
CA SER A 76 17.21 6.07 23.78
C SER A 76 18.71 5.77 23.61
N LYS A 77 19.44 5.63 24.73
CA LYS A 77 20.88 5.31 24.72
C LYS A 77 21.18 3.82 24.49
N THR A 78 20.19 2.96 24.60
CA THR A 78 20.31 1.49 24.52
C THR A 78 20.06 0.93 23.12
N ILE A 79 19.42 1.71 22.24
CA ILE A 79 19.03 1.27 20.90
C ILE A 79 20.01 1.82 19.86
N ARG A 80 20.65 0.94 19.08
CA ARG A 80 21.44 1.35 17.91
C ARG A 80 20.49 1.73 16.78
N LEU A 81 20.75 2.87 16.14
CA LEU A 81 19.97 3.34 14.99
C LEU A 81 20.02 2.36 13.81
N GLU A 82 21.11 1.60 13.69
CA GLU A 82 21.34 0.54 12.69
C GLU A 82 20.32 -0.61 12.81
N ASP A 83 19.85 -0.89 14.02
CA ASP A 83 18.86 -1.95 14.29
C ASP A 83 17.40 -1.45 14.08
N TYR A 84 17.22 -0.15 13.83
CA TYR A 84 15.92 0.44 13.53
C TYR A 84 15.62 0.33 12.04
N ILE A 85 15.26 -0.88 11.61
CA ILE A 85 14.96 -1.19 10.21
C ILE A 85 13.57 -0.65 9.82
N LEU A 86 12.59 -0.72 10.74
CA LEU A 86 11.21 -0.25 10.51
C LEU A 86 10.57 0.29 11.80
N PRO A 87 9.68 1.29 11.71
CA PRO A 87 9.02 1.92 12.87
C PRO A 87 8.12 1.01 13.71
N GLU A 88 7.77 -0.14 13.14
CA GLU A 88 6.90 -1.16 13.72
C GLU A 88 7.66 -2.06 14.69
N TYR A 89 8.98 -2.05 14.58
CA TYR A 89 9.88 -2.95 15.26
C TYR A 89 10.23 -2.43 16.65
N ASP A 90 10.06 -3.27 17.66
CA ASP A 90 10.55 -2.97 19.00
C ASP A 90 12.01 -3.40 19.12
N VAL A 91 12.91 -2.44 18.99
CA VAL A 91 14.36 -2.68 19.08
C VAL A 91 14.81 -3.09 20.47
N SER A 92 13.95 -2.92 21.49
CA SER A 92 14.28 -3.25 22.87
C SER A 92 14.09 -4.73 23.23
N ASP A 93 13.40 -5.51 22.38
CA ASP A 93 13.10 -6.93 22.63
C ASP A 93 13.62 -7.83 21.49
N GLU A 94 14.61 -8.68 21.79
CA GLU A 94 15.15 -9.64 20.83
C GLU A 94 14.09 -10.65 20.33
N ARG A 95 13.08 -10.96 21.14
CA ARG A 95 11.97 -11.85 20.72
C ARG A 95 11.12 -11.19 19.65
N ALA A 96 10.90 -9.88 19.77
CA ALA A 96 10.21 -9.11 18.75
C ALA A 96 10.96 -9.15 17.41
N ARG A 97 12.30 -9.29 17.43
CA ARG A 97 13.11 -9.46 16.22
C ARG A 97 12.80 -10.73 15.46
N ASP A 98 12.86 -11.85 16.17
CA ASP A 98 12.64 -13.16 15.57
C ASP A 98 11.20 -13.32 15.08
N ILE A 99 10.22 -12.83 15.85
CA ILE A 99 8.81 -12.80 15.45
C ILE A 99 8.62 -11.99 14.16
N THR A 100 9.21 -10.78 14.10
CA THR A 100 9.11 -9.91 12.92
C THR A 100 9.78 -10.55 11.71
N GLY A 101 10.97 -11.14 11.87
CA GLY A 101 11.68 -11.84 10.80
C GLY A 101 10.88 -13.02 10.23
N ARG A 102 10.24 -13.83 11.08
CA ARG A 102 9.35 -14.91 10.65
C ARG A 102 8.10 -14.39 9.95
N ALA A 103 7.46 -13.35 10.48
CA ALA A 103 6.29 -12.73 9.86
C ALA A 103 6.60 -12.15 8.46
N VAL A 104 7.78 -11.53 8.29
CA VAL A 104 8.24 -11.03 6.99
C VAL A 104 8.44 -12.16 5.99
N LYS A 105 9.03 -13.29 6.40
CA LYS A 105 9.19 -14.47 5.52
C LYS A 105 7.85 -15.00 5.03
N TYR A 106 6.85 -15.09 5.91
CA TYR A 106 5.49 -15.50 5.51
C TYR A 106 4.84 -14.50 4.55
N ALA A 107 4.96 -13.20 4.84
CA ALA A 107 4.46 -12.15 3.97
C ALA A 107 5.10 -12.19 2.58
N PHE A 108 6.41 -12.37 2.50
CA PHE A 108 7.14 -12.49 1.24
C PHE A 108 6.68 -13.71 0.42
N GLY A 109 6.55 -14.88 1.06
CA GLY A 109 6.02 -16.07 0.41
C GLY A 109 4.60 -15.87 -0.13
N ALA A 110 3.73 -15.21 0.65
CA ALA A 110 2.38 -14.91 0.23
C ALA A 110 2.32 -13.89 -0.92
N ILE A 111 3.17 -12.86 -0.92
CA ILE A 111 3.29 -11.91 -2.04
C ILE A 111 3.67 -12.66 -3.31
N LEU A 112 4.68 -13.53 -3.27
CA LEU A 112 5.12 -14.29 -4.45
C LEU A 112 3.97 -15.14 -5.01
N LEU A 113 3.29 -15.89 -4.15
CA LEU A 113 2.16 -16.73 -4.55
C LEU A 113 1.00 -15.89 -5.11
N TYR A 114 0.61 -14.84 -4.40
CA TYR A 114 -0.48 -13.94 -4.78
C TYR A 114 -0.19 -13.21 -6.10
N SER A 115 1.07 -12.86 -6.36
CA SER A 115 1.47 -12.18 -7.59
C SER A 115 1.18 -13.03 -8.84
N PHE A 116 1.33 -14.36 -8.76
CA PHE A 116 0.94 -15.24 -9.87
C PHE A 116 -0.56 -15.19 -10.15
N PHE A 117 -1.39 -15.20 -9.10
CA PHE A 117 -2.84 -15.07 -9.25
C PHE A 117 -3.23 -13.69 -9.77
N ALA A 118 -2.61 -12.62 -9.26
CA ALA A 118 -2.81 -11.25 -9.71
C ALA A 118 -2.47 -11.10 -11.20
N LEU A 119 -1.34 -11.65 -11.65
CA LEU A 119 -0.97 -11.63 -13.07
C LEU A 119 -1.89 -12.50 -13.93
N GLY A 120 -2.21 -13.71 -13.49
CA GLY A 120 -3.15 -14.59 -14.20
C GLY A 120 -4.56 -14.00 -14.31
N SER A 121 -4.96 -13.17 -13.35
CA SER A 121 -6.27 -12.52 -13.33
C SER A 121 -6.51 -11.60 -14.54
N TYR A 122 -5.44 -11.03 -15.14
CA TYR A 122 -5.54 -10.20 -16.34
C TYR A 122 -6.11 -10.95 -17.54
N MET A 123 -5.92 -12.27 -17.61
CA MET A 123 -6.48 -13.10 -18.69
C MET A 123 -8.01 -13.18 -18.65
N TYR A 124 -8.63 -12.95 -17.49
CA TYR A 124 -10.08 -13.07 -17.32
C TYR A 124 -10.84 -11.77 -17.61
N ILE A 125 -10.14 -10.65 -17.81
CA ILE A 125 -10.75 -9.35 -18.11
C ILE A 125 -10.16 -8.79 -19.41
N PRO A 126 -10.42 -9.40 -20.58
CA PRO A 126 -9.73 -9.06 -21.82
C PRO A 126 -9.80 -7.58 -22.23
N GLN A 127 -10.79 -6.83 -21.74
CA GLN A 127 -10.98 -5.39 -22.01
C GLN A 127 -10.54 -4.48 -20.85
N TYR A 128 -9.67 -4.94 -19.94
CA TYR A 128 -9.28 -4.14 -18.77
C TYR A 128 -8.57 -2.81 -19.13
N PHE A 129 -8.00 -2.67 -20.32
CA PHE A 129 -7.40 -1.41 -20.77
C PHE A 129 -8.41 -0.40 -21.32
N LEU A 130 -9.63 -0.83 -21.64
CA LEU A 130 -10.68 0.01 -22.23
C LEU A 130 -11.79 0.26 -21.21
N ASP A 131 -12.47 -0.81 -20.80
CA ASP A 131 -13.71 -0.71 -20.01
C ASP A 131 -13.46 -0.81 -18.50
N TYR A 132 -12.32 -1.39 -18.10
CA TYR A 132 -11.99 -1.65 -16.69
C TYR A 132 -10.59 -1.14 -16.31
N MET A 133 -10.23 0.08 -16.71
CA MET A 133 -8.91 0.65 -16.44
C MET A 133 -8.52 0.71 -14.96
N TRP A 134 -9.50 0.75 -14.05
CA TRP A 134 -9.25 0.67 -12.61
C TRP A 134 -8.61 -0.66 -12.21
N TYR A 135 -8.84 -1.73 -12.97
CA TYR A 135 -8.50 -3.09 -12.61
C TYR A 135 -6.99 -3.31 -12.47
N PRO A 136 -6.13 -2.96 -13.45
CA PRO A 136 -4.68 -3.07 -13.29
C PRO A 136 -4.12 -2.31 -12.10
N PHE A 137 -4.63 -1.11 -11.83
CA PHE A 137 -4.16 -0.30 -10.71
C PHE A 137 -4.54 -0.93 -9.37
N MET A 138 -5.79 -1.39 -9.24
CA MET A 138 -6.27 -2.05 -8.01
C MET A 138 -5.60 -3.40 -7.79
N ILE A 139 -5.44 -4.22 -8.82
CA ILE A 139 -4.75 -5.50 -8.73
C ILE A 139 -3.28 -5.30 -8.35
N THR A 140 -2.58 -4.36 -8.98
CA THR A 140 -1.18 -4.08 -8.66
C THR A 140 -1.03 -3.57 -7.22
N ALA A 141 -1.90 -2.65 -6.78
CA ALA A 141 -1.90 -2.16 -5.40
C ALA A 141 -2.30 -3.21 -4.37
N SER A 142 -3.09 -4.21 -4.76
CA SER A 142 -3.48 -5.31 -3.86
C SER A 142 -2.31 -6.20 -3.45
N ILE A 143 -1.25 -6.30 -4.27
CA ILE A 143 -0.08 -7.14 -3.98
C ILE A 143 0.60 -6.77 -2.65
N PRO A 144 1.05 -5.52 -2.44
CA PRO A 144 1.61 -5.14 -1.15
C PRO A 144 0.58 -5.15 -0.02
N ILE A 145 -0.70 -4.90 -0.30
CA ILE A 145 -1.78 -4.97 0.71
C ILE A 145 -1.93 -6.38 1.26
N VAL A 146 -1.97 -7.40 0.40
CA VAL A 146 -2.02 -8.81 0.82
C VAL A 146 -0.78 -9.16 1.63
N GLY A 147 0.40 -8.72 1.18
CA GLY A 147 1.64 -8.87 1.96
C GLY A 147 1.55 -8.29 3.37
N LEU A 148 1.01 -7.08 3.52
CA LEU A 148 0.80 -6.42 4.81
C LEU A 148 -0.23 -7.15 5.70
N ILE A 149 -1.30 -7.67 5.11
CA ILE A 149 -2.30 -8.47 5.84
C ILE A 149 -1.67 -9.77 6.36
N VAL A 150 -0.91 -10.47 5.52
CA VAL A 150 -0.23 -11.71 5.92
C VAL A 150 0.86 -11.43 6.96
N TYR A 151 1.62 -10.34 6.80
CA TYR A 151 2.58 -9.89 7.79
C TYR A 151 1.89 -9.66 9.16
N TYR A 152 0.81 -8.88 9.17
CA TYR A 152 0.10 -8.54 10.40
C TYR A 152 -0.51 -9.77 11.10
N THR A 153 -1.19 -10.62 10.34
CA THR A 153 -1.80 -11.85 10.86
C THR A 153 -0.73 -12.80 11.40
N SER A 154 0.34 -13.02 10.65
CA SER A 154 1.48 -13.87 11.08
C SER A 154 2.14 -13.31 12.33
N TYR A 155 2.39 -12.00 12.38
CA TYR A 155 2.95 -11.33 13.54
C TYR A 155 2.06 -11.50 14.77
N LYS A 156 0.73 -11.33 14.63
CA LYS A 156 -0.23 -11.51 15.73
C LYS A 156 -0.28 -12.95 16.24
N VAL A 157 -0.27 -13.93 15.34
CA VAL A 157 -0.28 -15.35 15.71
C VAL A 157 1.01 -15.75 16.42
N LEU A 158 2.16 -15.28 15.92
CA LEU A 158 3.46 -15.58 16.53
C LEU A 158 3.66 -14.87 17.87
N LEU A 159 3.12 -13.67 18.05
CA LEU A 159 3.16 -12.95 19.33
C LEU A 159 2.28 -13.59 20.41
N ALA A 160 1.21 -14.28 20.01
CA ALA A 160 0.29 -14.96 20.93
C ALA A 160 0.78 -16.35 21.39
N ARG A 161 1.85 -16.87 20.78
CA ARG A 161 2.50 -18.15 21.14
C ARG A 161 3.67 -17.91 22.08
#